data_AF-A0A2E8HHI6-F1
#
_entry.id   AF-A0A2E8HHI6-F1
#
_cell.length_a   1.000
_cell.length_b   1.000
_cell.length_c   1.000
_cell.angle_alpha   90.00
_cell.angle_beta   90.00
_cell.angle_gamma   90.00
#
_symmetry.space_group_name_H-M   'P 1'
#
loop_
_entity.id
_entity.type
_entity.pdbx_description
1 polymer ?
#
loop_
_entity_poly.entity_id
_entity_poly.type
_entity_poly.pdbx_seq_one_letter_code
_entity_poly.pdbx_strand_id
1 'polypeptide(L)'
;MGVDIRIMDLRGLSDVSDYFVLCSGTSDLHVRSLSSEVVAAVKGIGQPPWHVEGMAQRKWVLIDLVDVVVHVFRVETREYYSLERLWGDAPCTTIAAADAPSTPDSSLWPSQPVSP
;
A
#
# COMPACT_ATOMS: atom_id res chain seq x y z
N MET A 1 -5.19 1.27 13.20
CA MET A 1 -4.27 0.43 12.39
C MET A 1 -5.10 -0.38 11.41
N GLY A 2 -4.63 -0.51 10.18
CA GLY A 2 -5.28 -1.33 9.16
C GLY A 2 -5.26 -2.81 9.55
N VAL A 3 -6.18 -3.58 8.98
CA VAL A 3 -6.29 -5.03 9.21
C VAL A 3 -5.91 -5.80 7.93
N ASP A 4 -5.36 -7.00 8.10
CA ASP A 4 -4.95 -7.92 7.01
C ASP A 4 -4.08 -7.24 5.94
N ILE A 5 -2.95 -6.69 6.37
CA ILE A 5 -2.01 -6.04 5.45
C ILE A 5 -1.21 -7.12 4.73
N ARG A 6 -1.22 -7.09 3.40
CA ARG A 6 -0.48 -8.02 2.55
C ARG A 6 0.35 -7.27 1.53
N ILE A 7 1.59 -7.71 1.35
CA ILE A 7 2.50 -7.20 0.34
C ILE A 7 2.69 -8.31 -0.68
N MET A 8 2.36 -8.05 -1.93
CA MET A 8 2.53 -8.97 -3.05
C MET A 8 3.68 -8.47 -3.92
N ASP A 9 4.59 -9.37 -4.27
CA ASP A 9 5.68 -9.11 -5.22
C ASP A 9 5.22 -9.51 -6.62
N LEU A 10 5.07 -8.52 -7.50
CA LEU A 10 4.60 -8.71 -8.87
C LEU A 10 5.74 -8.72 -9.89
N ARG A 11 6.99 -8.60 -9.45
CA ARG A 11 8.14 -8.59 -10.35
C ARG A 11 8.21 -9.91 -11.12
N GLY A 12 8.17 -9.82 -12.45
CA GLY A 12 8.13 -10.98 -13.34
C GLY A 12 6.74 -11.60 -13.54
N LEU A 13 5.70 -11.05 -12.92
CA LEU A 13 4.29 -11.43 -13.10
C LEU A 13 3.44 -10.34 -13.75
N SER A 14 3.83 -9.07 -13.61
CA SER A 14 3.12 -7.91 -14.17
C SER A 14 4.11 -6.80 -14.55
N ASP A 15 3.87 -6.15 -15.69
CA ASP A 15 4.62 -4.96 -16.13
C ASP A 15 4.02 -3.64 -15.59
N VAL A 16 2.93 -3.71 -14.81
CA VAL A 16 2.20 -2.52 -14.32
C VAL A 16 2.88 -1.91 -13.09
N SER A 17 3.38 -2.73 -12.17
CA SER A 17 4.04 -2.29 -10.92
C SER A 17 4.83 -3.42 -10.31
N ASP A 18 5.85 -3.09 -9.50
CA ASP A 18 6.68 -4.08 -8.82
C ASP A 18 6.00 -4.68 -7.58
N TYR A 19 5.24 -3.89 -6.83
CA TYR A 19 4.59 -4.34 -5.60
C TYR A 19 3.14 -3.87 -5.44
N PHE A 20 2.29 -4.75 -4.95
CA PHE A 20 0.98 -4.39 -4.43
C PHE A 20 0.96 -4.46 -2.92
N VAL A 21 0.42 -3.42 -2.27
CA VAL A 21 0.14 -3.43 -0.84
C VAL A 21 -1.36 -3.40 -0.65
N LEU A 22 -1.93 -4.48 -0.11
CA LEU A 22 -3.35 -4.59 0.17
C LEU A 22 -3.57 -4.36 1.66
N CYS A 23 -4.46 -3.43 1.99
CA CYS A 23 -4.84 -3.11 3.36
C CYS A 23 -6.37 -3.11 3.46
N SER A 24 -6.92 -3.54 4.58
CA SER A 24 -8.36 -3.54 4.82
C SER A 24 -8.74 -2.62 5.99
N GLY A 25 -9.85 -1.90 5.80
CA GLY A 25 -10.51 -1.06 6.78
C GLY A 25 -11.90 -1.61 7.11
N THR A 26 -12.27 -1.52 8.38
CA THR A 26 -13.54 -2.05 8.90
C THR A 26 -14.74 -1.15 8.64
N SER A 27 -14.52 0.12 8.27
CA SER A 27 -15.58 1.10 7.95
C SER A 27 -15.09 2.14 6.94
N ASP A 28 -16.01 2.85 6.29
CA ASP A 28 -15.69 3.91 5.32
C ASP A 28 -14.80 5.00 5.91
N LEU A 29 -15.02 5.34 7.19
CA LEU A 29 -14.19 6.30 7.91
C LEU A 29 -12.78 5.73 8.15
N HIS A 30 -12.68 4.45 8.50
CA HIS A 30 -11.39 3.79 8.69
C HIS A 30 -10.61 3.73 7.37
N VAL A 31 -11.25 3.37 6.26
CA VAL A 31 -10.65 3.37 4.91
C VAL A 31 -10.14 4.77 4.55
N ARG A 32 -10.96 5.82 4.78
CA ARG A 32 -10.54 7.21 4.54
C ARG A 32 -9.34 7.58 5.41
N SER A 33 -9.36 7.25 6.69
CA SER A 33 -8.27 7.57 7.63
C SER A 33 -6.97 6.92 7.18
N LEU A 34 -6.99 5.60 6.93
CA LEU A 34 -5.82 4.84 6.48
C LEU A 34 -5.26 5.40 5.18
N SER A 35 -6.12 5.64 4.19
CA SER A 35 -5.70 6.19 2.91
C SER A 35 -5.08 7.58 3.06
N SER A 36 -5.65 8.42 3.94
CA SER A 36 -5.14 9.77 4.21
C SER A 36 -3.79 9.73 4.93
N GLU A 37 -3.62 8.80 5.88
CA GLU A 37 -2.35 8.58 6.58
C GLU A 37 -1.25 8.12 5.62
N VAL A 38 -1.54 7.17 4.73
CA VAL A 38 -0.60 6.73 3.69
C VAL A 38 -0.18 7.91 2.81
N VAL A 39 -1.14 8.68 2.29
CA VAL A 39 -0.85 9.86 1.45
C VAL A 39 -0.02 10.90 2.21
N ALA A 40 -0.30 11.14 3.49
CA ALA A 40 0.47 12.06 4.32
C ALA A 40 1.90 11.56 4.55
N ALA A 41 2.07 10.27 4.83
CA ALA A 41 3.37 9.64 5.07
C ALA A 41 4.28 9.72 3.82
N VAL A 42 3.76 9.35 2.65
CA VAL A 42 4.55 9.39 1.40
C VAL A 42 4.91 10.83 1.01
N LYS A 43 4.00 11.79 1.23
CA LYS A 43 4.32 13.22 1.08
C LYS A 43 5.40 13.69 2.05
N GLY A 44 5.39 13.19 3.28
CA GLY A 44 6.37 13.52 4.31
C GLY A 44 7.80 13.08 3.97
N ILE A 45 7.96 12.04 3.16
CA ILE A 45 9.27 11.57 2.66
C ILE A 45 9.65 12.18 1.29
N GLY A 46 8.90 13.17 0.81
CA GLY A 46 9.17 13.85 -0.46
C GLY A 46 8.72 13.07 -1.71
N GLN A 47 7.92 12.02 -1.56
CA GLN A 47 7.37 11.22 -2.65
C GLN A 47 5.83 11.32 -2.67
N PRO A 48 5.25 12.43 -3.17
CA PRO A 48 3.80 12.52 -3.28
C PRO A 48 3.26 11.41 -4.20
N PRO A 49 2.06 10.87 -3.93
CA PRO A 49 1.49 9.85 -4.80
C PRO A 49 1.25 10.43 -6.19
N TRP A 50 1.51 9.61 -7.21
CA TRP A 50 1.29 9.95 -8.60
C TRP A 50 -0.20 10.16 -8.88
N HIS A 51 -1.01 9.23 -8.39
CA HIS A 51 -2.45 9.27 -8.53
C HIS A 51 -3.16 8.68 -7.32
N VAL A 52 -4.37 9.18 -7.02
CA VAL A 52 -5.22 8.66 -5.94
C VAL A 52 -6.66 8.59 -6.44
N GLU A 53 -7.24 7.40 -6.43
CA GLU A 53 -8.62 7.14 -6.87
C GLU A 53 -9.50 6.60 -5.75
N GLY A 54 -10.82 6.74 -5.90
CA GLY A 54 -11.79 6.09 -5.00
C GLY A 54 -11.96 6.75 -3.61
N MET A 55 -11.20 7.79 -3.29
CA MET A 55 -11.25 8.52 -2.01
C MET A 55 -12.65 9.03 -1.62
N ALA A 56 -13.51 9.37 -2.59
CA ALA A 56 -14.87 9.82 -2.31
C ALA A 56 -15.80 8.65 -1.93
N GLN A 57 -15.62 7.51 -2.58
CA GLN A 57 -16.47 6.32 -2.47
C GLN A 57 -16.12 5.49 -1.23
N ARG A 58 -14.85 5.52 -0.79
CA ARG A 58 -14.36 4.96 0.50
C ARG A 58 -14.57 3.46 0.67
N LYS A 59 -14.91 2.75 -0.42
CA LYS A 59 -15.03 1.29 -0.46
C LYS A 59 -13.76 0.62 -0.97
N TRP A 60 -13.07 1.31 -1.85
CA TRP A 60 -11.80 0.92 -2.45
C TRP A 60 -11.09 2.21 -2.82
N VAL A 61 -9.92 2.43 -2.23
CA VAL A 61 -9.02 3.53 -2.56
C VAL A 61 -7.77 2.93 -3.18
N LEU A 62 -7.35 3.48 -4.30
CA LEU A 62 -6.11 3.12 -4.98
C LEU A 62 -5.15 4.31 -4.90
N ILE A 63 -3.93 4.05 -4.41
CA ILE A 63 -2.86 5.05 -4.30
C ILE A 63 -1.70 4.52 -5.14
N ASP A 64 -1.40 5.25 -6.20
CA ASP A 64 -0.35 4.91 -7.15
C ASP A 64 0.94 5.65 -6.79
N LEU A 65 2.01 4.88 -6.55
CA LEU A 65 3.37 5.36 -6.28
C LEU A 65 4.35 4.91 -7.37
N VAL A 66 3.86 4.62 -8.58
CA VAL A 66 4.62 4.12 -9.75
C VAL A 66 5.11 2.68 -9.55
N ASP A 67 6.10 2.47 -8.68
CA ASP A 67 6.67 1.13 -8.44
C ASP A 67 5.82 0.32 -7.45
N VAL A 68 5.06 1.01 -6.59
CA VAL A 68 4.20 0.40 -5.56
C VAL A 68 2.77 0.92 -5.69
N VAL A 69 1.80 0.02 -5.70
CA VAL A 69 0.37 0.39 -5.69
C VAL A 69 -0.28 -0.06 -4.39
N VAL A 70 -0.77 0.90 -3.62
CA VAL A 70 -1.46 0.64 -2.35
C VAL A 70 -2.96 0.59 -2.59
N HIS A 71 -3.56 -0.54 -2.28
CA HIS A 71 -4.98 -0.78 -2.33
C HIS A 71 -5.56 -0.81 -0.92
N VAL A 72 -6.41 0.17 -0.58
CA VAL A 72 -7.11 0.21 0.70
C VAL A 72 -8.57 -0.14 0.49
N PHE A 73 -8.96 -1.32 0.97
CA PHE A 73 -10.31 -1.86 0.81
C PHE A 73 -11.14 -1.69 2.06
N ARG A 74 -12.46 -1.60 1.90
CA ARG A 74 -13.39 -2.05 2.93
C ARG A 74 -13.41 -3.58 2.94
N VAL A 75 -13.45 -4.22 4.11
CA VAL A 75 -13.37 -5.69 4.25
C VAL A 75 -14.32 -6.42 3.28
N GLU A 76 -15.60 -6.04 3.27
CA GLU A 76 -16.62 -6.61 2.38
C GLU A 76 -16.26 -6.45 0.88
N THR A 77 -15.65 -5.33 0.50
CA THR A 77 -15.23 -5.06 -0.87
C THR A 77 -14.08 -5.98 -1.29
N ARG A 78 -13.10 -6.20 -0.39
CA ARG A 78 -11.96 -7.08 -0.68
C ARG A 78 -12.40 -8.51 -0.94
N GLU A 79 -13.31 -9.01 -0.12
CA GLU A 79 -13.89 -10.36 -0.29
C GLU A 79 -14.64 -10.47 -1.63
N TYR A 80 -15.43 -9.47 -1.99
CA TYR A 80 -16.19 -9.46 -3.24
C TYR A 80 -15.30 -9.45 -4.50
N TYR A 81 -14.27 -8.60 -4.54
CA TYR A 81 -13.39 -8.49 -5.71
C TYR A 81 -12.30 -9.56 -5.74
N SER A 82 -11.92 -10.13 -4.59
CA SER A 82 -10.97 -11.24 -4.46
C SER A 82 -9.73 -11.08 -5.34
N LEU A 83 -9.13 -9.87 -5.37
CA LEU A 83 -7.96 -9.57 -6.20
C LEU A 83 -6.79 -10.52 -5.94
N GLU A 84 -6.70 -11.03 -4.72
CA GLU A 84 -5.72 -12.03 -4.30
C GLU A 84 -5.81 -13.34 -5.10
N ARG A 85 -6.94 -13.63 -5.75
CA ARG A 85 -7.06 -14.76 -6.68
C ARG A 85 -6.48 -14.45 -8.05
N LEU A 86 -6.55 -13.19 -8.51
CA LEU A 86 -6.03 -12.79 -9.82
C LEU A 86 -4.50 -12.83 -9.84
N TRP A 87 -3.88 -12.44 -8.75
CA TRP A 87 -2.43 -12.48 -8.56
C TRP A 87 -1.98 -13.53 -7.54
N GLY A 88 -2.72 -14.64 -7.43
CA GLY A 88 -2.50 -15.66 -6.39
C GLY A 88 -1.14 -16.37 -6.48
N ASP A 89 -0.49 -16.32 -7.64
CA ASP A 89 0.86 -16.87 -7.85
C ASP A 89 1.98 -15.92 -7.39
N ALA A 90 1.64 -14.68 -7.01
CA ALA A 90 2.60 -13.70 -6.50
C ALA A 90 3.06 -14.08 -5.08
N PRO A 91 4.38 -14.05 -4.80
CA PRO A 91 4.88 -14.15 -3.44
C PRO A 91 4.22 -13.10 -2.54
N CYS A 92 3.58 -13.56 -1.47
CA CYS A 92 2.81 -12.70 -0.57
C CYS A 92 3.39 -12.74 0.85
N THR A 93 3.65 -11.57 1.42
CA THR A 93 4.05 -11.40 2.82
C THR A 93 2.94 -10.72 3.59
N THR A 94 2.44 -11.37 4.65
CA THR A 94 1.45 -10.78 5.55
C THR A 94 2.16 -10.03 6.68
N ILE A 95 1.78 -8.76 6.90
CA ILE A 95 2.29 -7.95 8.00
C ILE A 95 1.29 -8.02 9.16
N ALA A 96 1.72 -8.59 10.28
CA ALA A 96 0.92 -8.56 11.50
C ALA A 96 0.95 -7.15 12.11
N ALA A 97 -0.14 -6.75 12.79
CA ALA A 97 -0.23 -5.43 13.43
C ALA A 97 0.84 -5.18 14.51
N ALA A 98 1.56 -6.22 14.96
CA ALA A 98 2.67 -6.13 15.92
C ALA A 98 4.03 -5.84 15.25
N ASP A 99 4.15 -6.02 13.92
CA ASP A 99 5.41 -5.95 13.17
C ASP A 99 5.56 -4.63 12.39
N ALA A 100 4.86 -3.57 12.79
CA ALA A 100 5.12 -2.24 12.23
C ALA A 100 6.62 -1.93 12.41
N PRO A 101 7.38 -1.67 11.33
CA PRO A 101 8.82 -1.58 11.41
C PRO A 101 9.17 -0.48 12.41
N SER A 102 9.83 -0.89 13.50
CA SER A 102 10.39 0.02 14.49
C SER A 102 11.55 0.75 13.82
N THR A 103 11.23 1.84 13.11
CA THR A 103 12.16 2.65 12.32
C THR A 103 12.71 1.90 11.09
N PRO A 104 12.56 2.43 9.86
CA PRO A 104 13.29 1.86 8.73
C PRO A 104 14.79 2.02 9.00
N ASP A 105 15.53 0.92 8.93
CA ASP A 105 16.98 0.92 9.08
C ASP A 105 17.60 1.87 8.06
N SER A 106 18.16 2.97 8.57
CA SER A 106 18.80 4.02 7.80
C SER A 106 19.98 3.53 6.93
N SER A 107 20.39 2.25 7.07
CA SER A 107 21.41 1.63 6.23
C SER A 107 20.90 1.08 4.88
N LEU A 108 19.58 1.02 4.65
CA LEU A 108 19.01 0.49 3.39
C LEU A 108 18.82 1.53 2.28
N TRP A 109 19.08 2.82 2.55
CA TRP A 109 19.04 3.88 1.54
C TRP A 109 20.46 4.21 1.07
N PRO A 110 20.78 4.16 -0.24
CA PRO A 110 22.09 4.56 -0.73
C PRO A 110 22.30 6.04 -0.38
N SER A 111 23.39 6.33 0.32
CA SER A 111 23.76 7.70 0.70
C SER A 111 23.83 8.57 -0.56
N GLN A 112 22.91 9.53 -0.69
CA GLN A 112 23.03 10.51 -1.76
C GLN A 112 24.26 11.38 -1.50
N PRO A 113 25.10 11.65 -2.51
CA PRO A 113 26.21 12.58 -2.35
C PRO A 113 25.62 13.98 -2.12
N VAL A 114 25.93 14.57 -0.96
CA VAL A 114 25.71 15.98 -0.71
C VAL A 114 26.63 16.76 -1.64
N SER A 115 26.07 17.35 -2.70
CA SER A 115 26.78 18.31 -3.52
C SER A 115 26.73 19.69 -2.85
N PRO A 116 27.79 20.50 -3.02
CA PRO A 116 28.18 21.59 -2.10
C PRO A 116 27.31 22.84 -2.15
#